data_AF-A0A920GTM1-F1
#
_entry.id   AF-A0A920GTM1-F1
#
_cell.length_a   1.000
_cell.length_b   1.000
_cell.length_c   1.000
_cell.angle_alpha   90.00
_cell.angle_beta   90.00
_cell.angle_gamma   90.00
#
_symmetry.space_group_name_H-M   'P 1'
#
loop_
_entity.id
_entity.type
_entity.pdbx_description
1 polymer ?
#
loop_
_entity_poly.entity_id
_entity_poly.type
_entity_poly.pdbx_seq_one_letter_code
_entity_poly.pdbx_strand_id
1 'polypeptide(L)'
;MLSNPSVLSAMGDCLNKSYSSEAEKMLAILQAGQRAGGDKRGIQSAAMLILDPEKPPLDLRVDYDENPIFALEELWKRSQRPPYSSWLDEVPILSDKNRSDMPQKNTGT
;
A
#
# COMPACT_ATOMS: atom_id res chain seq x y z
N MET A 1 8.53 20.67 0.72
CA MET A 1 9.58 21.37 -0.06
C MET A 1 10.70 20.38 -0.29
N LEU A 2 10.98 20.03 -1.54
CA LEU A 2 12.04 19.05 -1.85
C LEU A 2 13.41 19.60 -1.46
N SER A 3 14.31 18.73 -0.98
CA SER A 3 15.67 19.13 -0.65
C SER A 3 16.51 19.42 -1.89
N ASN A 4 16.23 18.75 -3.01
CA ASN A 4 16.92 18.95 -4.29
C ASN A 4 16.12 18.37 -5.48
N PRO A 5 16.46 18.69 -6.74
CA PRO A 5 15.75 18.20 -7.92
C PRO A 5 15.85 16.68 -8.15
N SER A 6 16.93 16.02 -7.70
CA SER A 6 17.13 14.58 -7.93
C SER A 6 16.11 13.70 -7.21
N VAL A 7 15.40 14.24 -6.21
CA VAL A 7 14.33 13.53 -5.50
C VAL A 7 13.25 13.02 -6.46
N LEU A 8 12.75 13.87 -7.36
CA LEU A 8 11.72 13.45 -8.32
C LEU A 8 12.28 12.53 -9.42
N SER A 9 13.52 12.75 -9.85
CA SER A 9 14.17 11.86 -10.81
C SER A 9 14.31 10.45 -10.25
N ALA A 10 14.80 10.31 -9.00
CA ALA A 10 14.93 9.02 -8.34
C ALA A 10 13.58 8.31 -8.14
N MET A 11 12.52 9.06 -7.81
CA MET A 11 11.15 8.53 -7.74
C MET A 11 10.65 8.07 -9.12
N GLY A 12 10.91 8.85 -10.17
CA GLY A 12 10.51 8.55 -11.54
C GLY A 12 11.22 7.31 -12.11
N ASP A 13 12.50 7.12 -11.81
CA ASP A 13 13.29 5.97 -12.27
C ASP A 13 12.71 4.64 -11.77
N CYS A 14 11.99 4.65 -10.65
CA CYS A 14 11.30 3.49 -10.14
C CYS A 14 10.10 3.07 -11.01
N LEU A 15 9.51 3.95 -11.81
CA LEU A 15 8.33 3.64 -12.64
C LEU A 15 8.64 2.65 -13.76
N ASN A 16 9.88 2.61 -14.24
CA ASN A 16 10.33 1.77 -15.35
C ASN A 16 10.82 0.37 -14.91
N LYS A 17 10.74 0.06 -13.61
CA LYS A 17 11.18 -1.22 -13.05
C LYS A 17 9.98 -2.16 -12.84
N SER A 18 10.28 -3.45 -12.74
CA SER A 18 9.30 -4.48 -12.40
C SER A 18 9.21 -4.71 -10.89
N TYR A 19 8.00 -4.90 -10.38
CA TYR A 19 7.70 -5.19 -8.98
C TYR A 19 6.65 -6.29 -8.89
N SER A 20 6.56 -6.97 -7.75
CA SER A 20 5.58 -8.05 -7.56
C SER A 20 4.17 -7.51 -7.30
N SER A 21 4.04 -6.25 -6.89
CA SER A 21 2.77 -5.57 -6.67
C SER A 21 2.89 -4.04 -6.79
N GLU A 22 1.75 -3.36 -6.97
CA GLU A 22 1.70 -1.89 -6.91
C GLU A 22 2.12 -1.35 -5.53
N ALA A 23 1.88 -2.11 -4.46
CA ALA A 23 2.31 -1.73 -3.11
C ALA A 23 3.84 -1.71 -2.98
N GLU A 24 4.52 -2.74 -3.48
CA GLU A 24 5.98 -2.77 -3.53
C GLU A 24 6.54 -1.63 -4.39
N LYS A 25 5.92 -1.36 -5.54
CA LYS A 25 6.30 -0.25 -6.42
C LYS A 25 6.19 1.09 -5.71
N MET A 26 5.08 1.36 -5.02
CA MET A 26 4.87 2.61 -4.28
C MET A 26 5.88 2.76 -3.13
N LEU A 27 6.12 1.69 -2.37
CA LEU A 27 7.15 1.69 -1.32
C LEU A 27 8.54 1.99 -1.90
N ALA A 28 8.91 1.36 -3.03
CA ALA A 28 10.18 1.61 -3.69
C ALA A 28 10.33 3.07 -4.15
N ILE A 29 9.26 3.67 -4.69
CA ILE A 29 9.22 5.09 -5.09
C ILE A 29 9.45 5.99 -3.87
N LEU A 30 8.71 5.79 -2.78
CA LEU A 30 8.85 6.58 -1.56
C LEU A 30 10.27 6.49 -0.98
N GLN A 31 10.80 5.27 -0.89
CA GLN A 31 12.16 5.03 -0.42
C GLN A 31 13.22 5.67 -1.34
N ALA A 32 13.03 5.63 -2.66
CA ALA A 32 13.94 6.27 -3.61
C ALA A 32 13.97 7.79 -3.44
N GLY A 33 12.79 8.42 -3.30
CA GLY A 33 12.70 9.85 -3.03
C GLY A 33 13.37 10.24 -1.70
N GLN A 34 13.16 9.46 -0.64
CA GLN A 34 13.79 9.71 0.65
C GLN A 34 15.32 9.56 0.58
N ARG A 35 15.84 8.52 -0.10
CA ARG A 35 17.30 8.32 -0.28
C ARG A 35 17.95 9.42 -1.12
N ALA A 36 17.24 9.96 -2.10
CA ALA A 36 17.69 11.10 -2.91
C ALA A 36 17.64 12.44 -2.14
N GLY A 37 17.15 12.44 -0.89
CA GLY A 37 17.20 13.57 0.03
C GLY A 37 15.85 14.04 0.54
N GLY A 38 14.73 13.52 0.03
CA GLY A 38 13.38 13.74 0.57
C GLY A 38 12.93 15.21 0.70
N ASP A 39 12.03 15.45 1.66
CA ASP A 39 11.64 16.81 2.07
C ASP A 39 12.75 17.42 2.94
N LYS A 40 13.11 18.68 2.67
CA LYS A 40 14.19 19.39 3.38
C LYS A 40 13.99 19.51 4.89
N ARG A 41 12.76 19.33 5.38
CA ARG A 41 12.40 19.41 6.81
C ARG A 41 12.50 18.05 7.51
N GLY A 42 12.79 16.99 6.78
CA GLY A 42 12.55 15.61 7.23
C GLY A 42 11.10 15.17 6.97
N ILE A 43 10.81 13.93 7.32
CA ILE A 43 9.48 13.32 7.18
C ILE A 43 9.04 12.77 8.54
N GLN A 44 7.74 12.88 8.83
CA GLN A 44 7.13 12.35 10.05
C GLN A 44 5.92 11.45 9.74
N SER A 45 5.47 11.43 8.50
CA SER A 45 4.31 10.67 8.08
C SER A 45 4.55 10.03 6.72
N ALA A 46 3.86 8.92 6.44
CA ALA A 46 3.82 8.28 5.14
C ALA A 46 2.47 7.59 4.95
N ALA A 47 1.98 7.56 3.72
CA ALA A 47 0.71 6.93 3.40
C ALA A 47 0.75 6.32 2.00
N MET A 48 -0.12 5.35 1.77
CA MET A 48 -0.35 4.73 0.47
C MET A 48 -1.82 4.37 0.34
N LEU A 49 -2.39 4.68 -0.82
CA LEU A 49 -3.74 4.27 -1.22
C LEU A 49 -3.65 3.54 -2.55
N ILE A 50 -4.08 2.28 -2.58
CA ILE A 50 -4.20 1.48 -3.79
C ILE A 50 -5.63 1.00 -3.92
N LEU A 51 -6.22 1.26 -5.09
CA LEU A 51 -7.58 0.87 -5.44
C LEU A 51 -7.54 -0.15 -6.57
N ASP A 52 -8.29 -1.22 -6.40
CA ASP A 52 -8.42 -2.32 -7.36
C ASP A 52 -9.90 -2.74 -7.32
N PRO A 53 -10.62 -2.85 -8.46
CA PRO A 53 -12.01 -3.28 -8.45
C PRO A 53 -12.25 -4.66 -7.82
N GLU A 54 -11.24 -5.53 -7.86
CA GLU A 54 -11.31 -6.92 -7.40
C GLU A 54 -10.79 -7.12 -5.97
N LYS A 55 -10.37 -6.05 -5.29
CA LYS A 55 -9.84 -6.11 -3.92
C LYS A 55 -10.39 -4.99 -3.06
N PRO A 56 -10.50 -5.16 -1.74
CA PRO A 56 -10.79 -4.03 -0.86
C PRO A 56 -9.67 -2.98 -0.97
N PRO A 57 -9.97 -1.68 -0.77
CA PRO A 57 -8.95 -0.64 -0.78
C PRO A 57 -7.80 -0.94 0.17
N LEU A 58 -6.57 -0.84 -0.33
CA LEU A 58 -5.38 -0.83 0.51
C LEU A 58 -5.07 0.63 0.89
N ASP A 59 -5.66 1.08 2.00
CA ASP A 59 -5.43 2.41 2.58
C ASP A 59 -4.60 2.25 3.85
N LEU A 60 -3.31 2.56 3.76
CA LEU A 60 -2.36 2.45 4.86
C LEU A 60 -1.77 3.81 5.17
N ARG A 61 -1.80 4.17 6.46
CA ARG A 61 -1.35 5.48 6.93
C ARG A 61 -0.53 5.35 8.20
N VAL A 62 0.60 6.03 8.20
CA VAL A 62 1.42 6.32 9.37
C VAL A 62 1.41 7.83 9.53
N ASP A 63 0.55 8.31 10.42
CA ASP A 63 0.37 9.75 10.63
C ASP A 63 1.51 10.37 11.46
N TYR A 64 2.21 9.56 12.27
CA TYR A 64 3.43 9.96 12.98
C TYR A 64 4.38 8.77 13.22
N ASP A 65 5.65 8.89 12.83
CA ASP A 65 6.76 8.03 13.21
C ASP A 65 8.10 8.74 12.90
N GLU A 66 9.20 8.37 13.56
CA GLU A 66 10.53 8.90 13.25
C GLU A 66 11.08 8.36 11.91
N ASN A 67 10.63 7.17 11.51
CA ASN A 67 10.97 6.48 10.27
C ASN A 67 9.69 6.05 9.52
N PRO A 68 8.86 7.00 9.07
CA PRO A 68 7.48 6.71 8.65
C PRO A 68 7.36 5.84 7.41
N ILE A 69 8.32 5.90 6.47
CA ILE A 69 8.33 5.02 5.29
C ILE A 69 8.62 3.56 5.71
N PHE A 70 9.53 3.35 6.67
CA PHE A 70 9.81 2.02 7.19
C PHE A 70 8.61 1.49 7.99
N ALA A 71 8.01 2.32 8.83
CA ALA A 71 6.78 1.97 9.54
C ALA A 71 5.63 1.61 8.58
N LEU A 72 5.48 2.34 7.47
CA LEU A 72 4.50 2.05 6.42
C LEU A 72 4.78 0.71 5.73
N GLU A 73 6.04 0.40 5.44
CA GLU A 73 6.44 -0.89 4.88
C GLU A 73 6.10 -2.05 5.84
N GLU A 74 6.39 -1.90 7.13
CA GLU A 74 6.04 -2.90 8.14
C GLU A 74 4.53 -3.04 8.33
N LEU A 75 3.78 -1.94 8.26
CA LEU A 75 2.32 -1.96 8.26
C LEU A 75 1.78 -2.72 7.05
N TRP A 76 2.32 -2.47 5.85
CA TRP A 76 1.97 -3.22 4.64
C TRP A 76 2.28 -4.71 4.78
N LYS A 77 3.48 -5.09 5.22
CA LYS A 77 3.84 -6.51 5.44
C LYS A 77 2.89 -7.20 6.42
N ARG A 78 2.45 -6.51 7.48
CA ARG A 78 1.46 -7.04 8.42
C ARG A 78 0.10 -7.22 7.75
N SER A 79 -0.31 -6.30 6.89
CA SER A 79 -1.58 -6.40 6.16
C SER A 79 -1.58 -7.52 5.12
N GLN A 80 -0.41 -8.04 4.72
CA GLN A 80 -0.30 -9.20 3.82
C GLN A 80 -0.31 -10.55 4.55
N ARG A 81 -0.46 -10.58 5.88
CA ARG A 81 -0.39 -11.82 6.67
C ARG A 81 -1.78 -12.26 7.18
N PRO A 82 -2.03 -13.57 7.23
CA PRO A 82 -3.17 -14.10 7.97
C PRO A 82 -3.07 -13.75 9.47
N PRO A 83 -4.22 -13.60 10.16
CA PRO A 83 -5.58 -13.79 9.66
C PRO A 83 -6.11 -12.59 8.85
N TYR A 84 -5.43 -11.44 8.88
CA TYR A 84 -5.94 -10.21 8.26
C TYR A 84 -6.09 -10.33 6.75
N SER A 85 -5.06 -10.83 6.05
CA SER A 85 -5.11 -10.98 4.59
C SER A 85 -6.19 -11.97 4.14
N SER A 86 -6.44 -13.03 4.90
CA SER A 86 -7.48 -14.02 4.59
C SER A 86 -8.87 -13.43 4.76
N TRP A 87 -9.10 -12.66 5.83
CA TRP A 87 -10.36 -11.94 6.02
C TRP A 87 -10.66 -10.96 4.87
N LEU A 88 -9.63 -10.36 4.26
CA LEU A 88 -9.80 -9.51 3.08
C LEU A 88 -10.32 -10.25 1.84
N ASP A 89 -10.35 -11.58 1.81
CA ASP A 89 -10.93 -12.37 0.71
C ASP A 89 -12.46 -12.53 0.85
N GLU A 90 -13.02 -12.11 1.99
CA GLU A 90 -14.44 -12.32 2.33
C GLU A 90 -15.27 -11.03 2.28
N VAL A 91 -14.64 -9.86 2.37
CA VAL A 91 -15.32 -8.55 2.49
C VAL A 91 -15.89 -8.02 1.16
N PRO A 92 -16.94 -7.21 1.11
CA PRO A 92 -17.38 -6.58 -0.15
C PRO A 92 -16.27 -5.88 -0.95
N ILE A 93 -16.29 -6.04 -2.27
CA ILE A 93 -15.41 -5.37 -3.24
C ILE A 93 -16.24 -4.64 -4.28
N LEU A 94 -15.60 -3.87 -5.18
CA LEU A 94 -16.35 -3.07 -6.15
C LEU A 94 -17.10 -3.96 -7.16
N SER A 95 -16.47 -5.05 -7.61
CA SER A 95 -17.04 -6.03 -8.54
C SER A 95 -18.09 -6.95 -7.89
N ASP A 96 -17.98 -7.20 -6.59
CA ASP A 96 -18.95 -7.97 -5.77
C ASP A 96 -19.23 -7.27 -4.44
N LYS A 97 -20.23 -6.38 -4.47
CA LYS A 97 -20.62 -5.57 -3.30
C LYS A 97 -21.34 -6.36 -2.21
N ASN A 98 -21.73 -7.61 -2.48
CA ASN A 98 -22.43 -8.46 -1.53
C ASN A 98 -21.57 -9.68 -1.13
N ARG A 99 -20.26 -9.67 -1.45
CA ARG A 99 -19.33 -10.72 -1.05
C ARG A 99 -19.44 -10.96 0.46
N SER A 100 -19.63 -12.21 0.83
CA SER A 100 -19.71 -12.66 2.21
C SER A 100 -19.27 -14.11 2.29
N ASP A 101 -18.64 -14.50 3.40
CA ASP A 101 -18.20 -15.88 3.67
C ASP A 101 -19.36 -16.83 4.02
N MET A 102 -20.57 -16.54 3.54
CA MET A 102 -21.72 -17.39 3.78
C MET A 102 -21.49 -18.73 3.08
N PRO A 103 -21.51 -19.87 3.80
CA PRO A 103 -21.57 -21.16 3.12
C PRO A 103 -22.82 -21.13 2.25
N GLN A 104 -22.68 -21.40 0.94
CA GLN A 104 -23.83 -21.50 0.06
C GLN A 104 -24.79 -22.51 0.69
N LYS A 105 -25.95 -22.02 1.15
CA LYS A 105 -27.03 -22.90 1.57
C LYS A 105 -27.38 -23.69 0.32
N ASN A 106 -26.99 -24.96 0.29
CA ASN A 106 -27.52 -25.94 -0.66
C ASN A 106 -29.04 -25.93 -0.49
N THR A 107 -29.73 -25.14 -1.31
CA THR A 107 -31.17 -25.26 -1.51
C THR A 107 -31.38 -26.49 -2.38
N GLY A 108 -31.15 -27.66 -1.78
CA GLY A 108 -31.60 -28.92 -2.33
C GLY A 108 -33.12 -28.96 -2.24
N THR A 109 -33.77 -28.94 -3.40
CA THR A 109 -35.10 -29.48 -3.66
C THR A 109 -35.01 -30.36 -4.88
#